data_AF-A0A6B0XQV9-F1
#
_entry.id   AF-A0A6B0XQV9-F1
#
_cell.length_a   1.000
_cell.length_b   1.000
_cell.length_c   1.000
_cell.angle_alpha   90.00
_cell.angle_beta   90.00
_cell.angle_gamma   90.00
#
_symmetry.space_group_name_H-M   'P 1'
#
loop_
_entity.id
_entity.type
_entity.pdbx_description
1 polymer ?
#
loop_
_entity_poly.entity_id
_entity_poly.type
_entity_poly.pdbx_seq_one_letter_code
_entity_poly.pdbx_strand_id
1 'polypeptide(L)'
;MTEYALFFESGSPVFGEGYIASVRVHGCALATYDEEDGEFELSGVNPGSLLGFGRTLNEAYQDFVESLRCTLIDCASDAANFEDFRREVEDFFATNDPQAETKWEVARDRARRGELPNDLALPLERSDPDLGVDIRQVKAPSLAANAPAQALAPSAIAA
;
A
#
# COMPACT_ATOMS: atom_id res chain seq x y z
N MET A 1 -17.05 -19.47 9.50
CA MET A 1 -16.45 -18.23 8.97
C MET A 1 -16.02 -17.34 10.13
N THR A 2 -14.72 -17.04 10.22
CA THR A 2 -14.16 -16.19 11.29
C THR A 2 -13.63 -14.90 10.68
N GLU A 3 -13.96 -13.77 11.30
CA GLU A 3 -13.65 -12.43 10.80
C GLU A 3 -12.62 -11.75 11.72
N TYR A 4 -11.63 -11.11 11.11
CA TYR A 4 -10.55 -10.40 11.78
C TYR A 4 -10.40 -9.00 11.21
N ALA A 5 -10.43 -7.99 12.09
CA ALA A 5 -10.12 -6.62 11.71
C ALA A 5 -8.61 -6.43 11.64
N LEU A 6 -8.13 -6.02 10.47
CA LEU A 6 -6.71 -5.78 10.22
C LEU A 6 -6.45 -4.31 9.89
N PHE A 7 -5.26 -3.87 10.29
CA PHE A 7 -4.62 -2.66 9.81
C PHE A 7 -3.47 -3.05 8.91
N PHE A 8 -3.21 -2.27 7.87
CA PHE A 8 -2.05 -2.48 7.02
C PHE A 8 -1.35 -1.18 6.70
N GLU A 9 -0.03 -1.28 6.56
CA GLU A 9 0.82 -0.25 5.97
C GLU A 9 1.49 -0.84 4.73
N SER A 10 1.48 -0.09 3.63
CA SER A 10 2.26 -0.44 2.44
C SER A 10 2.93 0.80 1.88
N GLY A 11 4.19 0.66 1.47
CA GLY A 11 4.97 1.74 0.90
C GLY A 11 5.69 1.26 -0.35
N SER A 12 5.52 1.94 -1.47
CA SER A 12 6.25 1.62 -2.70
C SER A 12 6.46 2.83 -3.60
N PRO A 13 7.59 2.88 -4.33
CA PRO A 13 7.79 3.84 -5.38
C PRO A 13 6.93 3.47 -6.60
N VAL A 14 6.29 4.47 -7.19
CA VAL A 14 5.51 4.38 -8.42
C VAL A 14 6.18 5.22 -9.49
N PHE A 15 6.36 4.64 -10.68
CA PHE A 15 7.00 5.29 -11.81
C PHE A 15 5.94 5.65 -12.83
N GLY A 16 5.76 6.94 -13.09
CA GLY A 16 4.88 7.43 -14.14
C GLY A 16 5.64 8.23 -15.20
N GLU A 17 4.92 8.75 -16.18
CA GLU A 17 5.55 9.50 -17.27
C GLU A 17 6.14 10.82 -16.76
N GLY A 18 7.48 10.88 -16.68
CA GLY A 18 8.21 12.09 -16.27
C GLY A 18 8.23 12.35 -14.75
N TYR A 19 7.77 11.42 -13.91
CA TYR A 19 7.85 11.53 -12.45
C TYR A 19 8.10 10.20 -11.74
N ILE A 20 8.62 10.29 -10.52
CA ILE A 20 8.68 9.19 -9.56
C ILE A 20 7.91 9.66 -8.33
N ALA A 21 6.95 8.87 -7.88
CA ALA A 21 6.19 9.13 -6.67
C ALA A 21 6.54 8.10 -5.60
N SER A 22 6.74 8.54 -4.37
CA SER A 22 6.70 7.68 -3.19
C SER A 22 5.28 7.68 -2.69
N VAL A 23 4.64 6.51 -2.63
CA VAL A 23 3.29 6.34 -2.08
C VAL A 23 3.42 5.51 -0.80
N ARG A 24 2.87 6.03 0.30
CA ARG A 24 2.68 5.29 1.54
C ARG A 24 1.21 5.27 1.90
N VAL A 25 0.73 4.10 2.25
CA VAL A 25 -0.66 3.78 2.51
C VAL A 25 -0.80 3.29 3.92
N HIS A 26 -1.78 3.83 4.64
CA HIS A 26 -2.26 3.34 5.92
C HIS A 26 -3.76 3.06 5.78
N GLY A 27 -4.15 1.79 5.86
CA GLY A 27 -5.51 1.34 5.56
C GLY A 27 -6.05 0.28 6.50
N CYS A 28 -7.31 -0.06 6.30
CA CYS A 28 -8.02 -1.12 7.01
C CYS A 28 -8.44 -2.23 6.03
N ALA A 29 -8.36 -3.47 6.50
CA ALA A 29 -8.84 -4.63 5.77
C ALA A 29 -9.60 -5.58 6.71
N LEU A 30 -10.58 -6.29 6.16
CA LEU A 30 -11.30 -7.38 6.82
C LEU A 30 -10.72 -8.70 6.31
N ALA A 31 -10.14 -9.48 7.20
CA ALA A 31 -9.76 -10.85 6.88
C ALA A 31 -10.88 -11.81 7.29
N THR A 32 -11.24 -12.70 6.38
CA THR A 32 -12.28 -13.69 6.60
C THR A 32 -11.72 -15.08 6.28
N TYR A 33 -11.87 -16.03 7.21
CA TYR A 33 -11.48 -17.41 6.99
C TYR A 33 -12.70 -18.27 6.67
N ASP A 34 -12.67 -18.90 5.50
CA ASP A 34 -13.65 -19.89 5.08
C ASP A 34 -13.16 -21.30 5.49
N GLU A 35 -13.95 -21.98 6.34
CA GLU A 35 -13.61 -23.33 6.82
C GLU A 35 -13.94 -24.42 5.79
N GLU A 36 -14.85 -24.16 4.85
CA GLU A 36 -15.24 -25.11 3.80
C GLU A 36 -14.17 -25.17 2.71
N ASP A 37 -13.68 -24.00 2.27
CA ASP A 37 -12.65 -23.89 1.24
C ASP A 37 -11.22 -23.88 1.80
N GLY A 38 -11.06 -23.65 3.11
CA GLY A 38 -9.76 -23.60 3.78
C GLY A 38 -8.89 -22.43 3.32
N GLU A 39 -9.52 -21.29 3.05
CA GLU A 39 -8.91 -20.11 2.45
C GLU A 39 -9.20 -18.84 3.25
N PHE A 40 -8.24 -17.92 3.25
CA PHE A 40 -8.39 -16.56 3.73
C PHE A 40 -8.74 -15.64 2.56
N GLU A 41 -9.77 -14.84 2.75
CA GLU A 41 -10.09 -13.68 1.92
C GLU A 41 -9.77 -12.40 2.70
N LEU A 42 -9.04 -11.48 2.08
CA LEU A 42 -8.78 -10.15 2.60
C LEU A 42 -9.52 -9.13 1.73
N SER A 43 -10.48 -8.44 2.33
CA SER A 43 -11.24 -7.38 1.65
C SER A 43 -10.83 -6.02 2.19
N GLY A 44 -10.55 -5.08 1.29
CA GLY A 44 -10.26 -3.69 1.64
C GLY A 44 -11.48 -3.03 2.26
N VAL A 45 -11.28 -2.31 3.36
CA VAL A 45 -12.33 -1.49 3.99
C VAL A 45 -12.12 -0.03 3.60
N ASN A 46 -10.87 0.42 3.78
CA ASN A 46 -10.37 1.69 3.27
C ASN A 46 -8.92 1.45 2.80
N PRO A 47 -8.65 1.52 1.48
CA PRO A 47 -9.61 1.64 0.39
C PRO A 47 -10.43 0.36 0.20
N GLY A 48 -11.67 0.51 -0.28
CA GLY A 48 -12.66 -0.59 -0.37
C GLY A 48 -12.46 -1.58 -1.51
N SER A 49 -11.78 -1.17 -2.59
CA SER A 49 -11.71 -1.97 -3.83
C SER A 49 -10.52 -2.94 -3.91
N LEU A 50 -9.97 -3.36 -2.77
CA LEU A 50 -8.86 -4.30 -2.71
C LEU A 50 -9.34 -5.69 -2.29
N LEU A 51 -8.75 -6.71 -2.91
CA LEU A 51 -8.99 -8.12 -2.58
C LEU A 51 -7.66 -8.88 -2.60
N GLY A 52 -7.54 -9.89 -1.73
CA GLY A 52 -6.46 -10.85 -1.76
C GLY A 52 -6.89 -12.20 -1.19
N PHE A 53 -6.35 -13.29 -1.74
CA PHE A 53 -6.73 -14.66 -1.38
C PHE A 53 -5.51 -15.52 -1.04
N GLY A 54 -5.68 -16.52 -0.18
CA GLY A 54 -4.61 -17.48 0.09
C GLY A 54 -4.93 -18.48 1.18
N ARG A 55 -4.22 -19.61 1.20
CA ARG A 55 -4.44 -20.68 2.20
C ARG A 55 -3.95 -20.31 3.59
N THR A 56 -3.12 -19.27 3.66
CA THR A 56 -2.67 -18.67 4.91
C THR A 56 -2.95 -17.18 4.87
N LEU A 57 -3.10 -16.57 6.04
CA LEU A 57 -3.28 -15.13 6.13
C LEU A 57 -2.14 -14.35 5.46
N ASN A 58 -0.90 -14.83 5.54
CA ASN A 58 0.24 -14.19 4.92
C ASN A 58 0.19 -14.26 3.38
N GLU A 59 -0.26 -15.38 2.82
CA GLU A 59 -0.48 -15.49 1.37
C GLU A 59 -1.56 -14.51 0.90
N ALA A 60 -2.70 -14.47 1.59
CA ALA A 60 -3.78 -13.54 1.29
C ALA A 60 -3.34 -12.06 1.43
N TYR A 61 -2.48 -11.76 2.42
CA TYR A 61 -1.89 -10.42 2.57
C TYR A 61 -0.92 -10.06 1.44
N GLN A 62 -0.08 -11.00 0.99
CA GLN A 62 0.81 -10.76 -0.15
C GLN A 62 0.01 -10.46 -1.42
N ASP A 63 -1.04 -11.25 -1.68
CA ASP A 63 -1.94 -11.06 -2.83
C ASP A 63 -2.70 -9.73 -2.74
N PHE A 64 -3.17 -9.37 -1.54
CA PHE A 64 -3.81 -8.08 -1.27
C PHE A 64 -2.88 -6.88 -1.54
N VAL A 65 -1.61 -6.96 -1.13
CA VAL A 65 -0.62 -5.90 -1.38
C VAL A 65 -0.27 -5.82 -2.87
N GLU A 66 -0.24 -6.94 -3.58
CA GLU A 66 -0.05 -6.95 -5.04
C GLU A 66 -1.25 -6.31 -5.76
N SER A 67 -2.48 -6.57 -5.29
CA SER A 67 -3.69 -5.89 -5.79
C SER A 67 -3.57 -4.37 -5.67
N LEU A 68 -3.17 -3.86 -4.50
CA LEU A 68 -2.88 -2.43 -4.30
C LEU A 68 -1.81 -1.91 -5.25
N ARG A 69 -0.73 -2.68 -5.45
CA ARG A 69 0.35 -2.29 -6.35
C ARG A 69 -0.13 -2.17 -7.80
N CYS A 70 -0.92 -3.12 -8.28
CA CYS A 70 -1.52 -3.08 -9.61
C CYS A 70 -2.39 -1.83 -9.77
N THR A 71 -3.26 -1.52 -8.79
CA THR A 71 -4.07 -0.30 -8.84
C THR A 71 -3.22 0.98 -8.91
N LEU A 72 -2.14 1.07 -8.13
CA LEU A 72 -1.24 2.23 -8.20
C LEU A 72 -0.53 2.36 -9.56
N ILE A 73 -0.23 1.25 -10.21
CA ILE A 73 0.35 1.23 -11.57
C ILE A 73 -0.70 1.69 -12.60
N ASP A 74 -1.95 1.27 -12.45
CA ASP A 74 -3.04 1.70 -13.33
C ASP A 74 -3.27 3.22 -13.21
N CYS A 75 -3.36 3.76 -11.98
CA CYS A 75 -3.42 5.22 -11.76
C CYS A 75 -2.23 5.97 -12.39
N ALA A 76 -1.02 5.40 -12.32
CA ALA A 76 0.15 6.03 -12.92
C ALA A 76 0.15 5.99 -14.44
N SER A 77 -0.49 4.97 -15.03
CA SER A 77 -0.60 4.77 -16.47
C SER A 77 -1.66 5.66 -17.10
N ASP A 78 -2.73 5.96 -16.36
CA ASP A 78 -3.83 6.84 -16.80
C ASP A 78 -3.52 8.34 -16.58
N ALA A 79 -2.61 8.65 -15.64
CA ALA A 79 -2.23 10.01 -15.31
C ALA A 79 -1.21 10.65 -16.28
N ALA A 80 -1.52 11.84 -16.78
CA ALA A 80 -0.64 12.61 -17.66
C ALA A 80 0.58 13.25 -16.95
N ASN A 81 0.52 13.42 -15.63
CA ASN A 81 1.56 14.02 -14.80
C ASN A 81 1.36 13.65 -13.32
N PHE A 82 2.29 14.09 -12.46
CA PHE A 82 2.24 13.79 -11.02
C PHE A 82 0.97 14.28 -10.31
N GLU A 83 0.42 15.45 -10.68
CA GLU A 83 -0.78 15.97 -10.00
C GLU A 83 -2.04 15.20 -10.39
N ASP A 84 -2.14 14.76 -11.65
CA ASP A 84 -3.22 13.87 -12.08
C ASP A 84 -3.14 12.52 -11.36
N PHE A 85 -1.93 11.95 -11.24
CA PHE A 85 -1.69 10.73 -10.48
C PHE A 85 -2.06 10.88 -9.00
N ARG A 86 -1.63 11.98 -8.37
CA ARG A 86 -1.94 12.26 -6.96
C ARG A 86 -3.45 12.28 -6.75
N ARG A 87 -4.20 12.95 -7.64
CA ARG A 87 -5.66 13.02 -7.59
C ARG A 87 -6.28 11.63 -7.73
N GLU A 88 -5.86 10.84 -8.71
CA GLU A 88 -6.43 9.51 -8.94
C GLU A 88 -6.19 8.56 -7.75
N VAL A 89 -5.01 8.60 -7.15
CA VAL A 89 -4.73 7.82 -5.94
C VAL A 89 -5.59 8.33 -4.78
N GLU A 90 -5.70 9.64 -4.57
CA GLU A 90 -6.57 10.21 -3.52
C GLU A 90 -8.04 9.81 -3.71
N ASP A 91 -8.55 9.81 -4.95
CA ASP A 91 -9.90 9.38 -5.29
C ASP A 91 -10.10 7.88 -5.02
N PHE A 92 -9.10 7.05 -5.35
CA PHE A 92 -9.10 5.62 -5.00
C PHE A 92 -9.15 5.41 -3.48
N PHE A 93 -8.37 6.18 -2.71
CA PHE A 93 -8.36 6.11 -1.25
C PHE A 93 -9.64 6.62 -0.58
N ALA A 94 -10.41 7.46 -1.28
CA ALA A 94 -11.74 7.88 -0.84
C ALA A 94 -12.82 6.81 -1.05
N THR A 95 -12.51 5.71 -1.73
CA THR A 95 -13.46 4.58 -1.89
C THR A 95 -13.54 3.77 -0.59
N ASN A 96 -14.74 3.61 -0.06
CA ASN A 96 -15.03 2.75 1.08
C ASN A 96 -16.04 1.68 0.66
N ASP A 97 -15.94 0.49 1.26
CA ASP A 97 -17.00 -0.51 1.22
C ASP A 97 -17.80 -0.46 2.54
N PRO A 98 -19.05 0.05 2.54
CA PRO A 98 -19.85 0.17 3.76
C PRO A 98 -20.19 -1.17 4.42
N GLN A 99 -20.30 -2.25 3.63
CA GLN A 99 -20.57 -3.58 4.17
C GLN A 99 -19.31 -4.14 4.85
N ALA A 100 -18.15 -4.00 4.20
CA ALA A 100 -16.88 -4.38 4.78
C ALA A 100 -16.58 -3.55 6.05
N GLU A 101 -16.88 -2.25 6.04
CA GLU A 101 -16.72 -1.35 7.19
C GLU A 101 -17.54 -1.82 8.39
N THR A 102 -18.84 -2.13 8.19
CA THR A 102 -19.71 -2.62 9.26
C THR A 102 -19.17 -3.91 9.89
N LYS A 103 -18.76 -4.87 9.05
CA LYS A 103 -18.19 -6.14 9.53
C LYS A 103 -16.86 -5.93 10.24
N TRP A 104 -16.03 -5.04 9.70
CA TRP A 104 -14.75 -4.69 10.27
C TRP A 104 -14.88 -4.04 11.65
N GLU A 105 -15.84 -3.13 11.84
CA GLU A 105 -16.13 -2.55 13.15
C GLU A 105 -16.54 -3.61 14.17
N VAL A 106 -17.41 -4.54 13.78
CA VAL A 106 -17.83 -5.67 14.63
C VAL A 106 -16.65 -6.56 15.00
N ALA A 107 -15.81 -6.91 14.02
CA ALA A 107 -14.60 -7.71 14.24
C ALA A 107 -13.59 -6.97 15.14
N ARG A 108 -13.42 -5.66 14.96
CA ARG A 108 -12.57 -4.80 15.81
C ARG A 108 -13.07 -4.76 17.24
N ASP A 109 -14.37 -4.62 17.45
CA ASP A 109 -14.95 -4.59 18.78
C ASP A 109 -14.81 -5.93 19.50
N ARG A 110 -14.97 -7.05 18.78
CA ARG A 110 -14.69 -8.40 19.31
C ARG A 110 -13.22 -8.58 19.68
N ALA A 111 -12.30 -8.11 18.83
CA ALA A 111 -10.86 -8.09 19.12
C ALA A 111 -10.55 -7.29 20.39
N ARG A 112 -11.13 -6.10 20.54
CA ARG A 112 -10.97 -5.22 21.71
C ARG A 112 -11.48 -5.88 23.00
N ARG A 113 -12.55 -6.65 22.92
CA ARG A 113 -13.11 -7.43 24.05
C ARG A 113 -12.35 -8.74 24.33
N GLY A 114 -11.39 -9.13 23.48
CA GLY A 114 -10.65 -10.39 23.61
C GLY A 114 -11.47 -11.63 23.26
N GLU A 115 -12.51 -11.46 22.43
CA GLU A 115 -13.46 -12.51 22.03
C GLU A 115 -13.03 -13.24 20.75
N LEU A 116 -11.92 -12.82 20.12
CA LEU A 116 -11.37 -13.50 18.96
C LEU A 116 -10.44 -14.64 19.37
N PRO A 117 -10.49 -15.78 18.66
CA PRO A 117 -9.47 -16.80 18.78
C PRO A 117 -8.07 -16.18 18.60
N ASN A 118 -7.14 -16.54 19.48
CA ASN A 118 -5.75 -16.04 19.42
C ASN A 118 -4.87 -16.92 18.51
N ASP A 119 -5.50 -17.60 17.56
CA ASP A 119 -4.91 -18.59 16.65
C ASP A 119 -3.94 -17.96 15.64
N LEU A 120 -4.13 -16.68 15.32
CA LEU A 120 -3.27 -15.96 14.37
C LEU A 120 -2.02 -15.33 14.98
N ALA A 121 -1.87 -15.33 16.32
CA ALA A 121 -0.74 -14.70 17.03
C ALA A 121 -0.41 -13.26 16.57
N LEU A 122 -1.40 -12.54 16.03
CA LEU A 122 -1.23 -11.17 15.58
C LEU A 122 -1.29 -10.22 16.78
N PRO A 123 -0.36 -9.27 16.91
CA PRO A 123 -0.55 -8.16 17.82
C PRO A 123 -1.75 -7.35 17.30
N LEU A 124 -2.92 -7.58 17.91
CA LEU A 124 -4.10 -6.75 17.70
C LEU A 124 -3.77 -5.35 18.24
N GLU A 125 -3.32 -4.44 17.38
CA GLU A 125 -3.17 -3.05 17.74
C GLU A 125 -4.55 -2.50 18.14
N ARG A 126 -4.61 -1.95 19.35
CA ARG A 126 -5.87 -1.52 19.98
C ARG A 126 -6.23 -0.08 19.64
N SER A 127 -5.29 0.67 19.08
CA SER A 127 -5.44 2.09 18.74
C SER A 127 -6.14 2.26 17.40
N ASP A 128 -6.86 3.37 17.24
CA ASP A 128 -7.39 3.77 15.94
C ASP A 128 -6.21 4.25 15.06
N PRO A 129 -6.04 3.70 13.86
CA PRO A 129 -4.97 4.11 12.96
C PRO A 129 -5.26 5.49 12.36
N ASP A 130 -4.20 6.20 12.02
CA ASP A 130 -4.31 7.37 11.14
C ASP A 130 -4.45 6.86 9.70
N LEU A 131 -5.68 6.72 9.23
CA LEU A 131 -5.98 6.26 7.86
C LEU A 131 -5.62 7.35 6.86
N GLY A 132 -4.96 6.95 5.78
CA GLY A 132 -4.65 7.88 4.71
C GLY A 132 -3.54 7.43 3.78
N VAL A 133 -3.23 8.32 2.86
CA VAL A 133 -2.19 8.14 1.86
C VAL A 133 -1.25 9.35 1.87
N ASP A 134 0.06 9.09 1.95
CA ASP A 134 1.12 10.09 1.80
C ASP A 134 1.76 9.90 0.42
N ILE A 135 1.57 10.90 -0.45
CA ILE A 135 2.04 10.88 -1.83
C ILE A 135 3.05 12.00 -2.02
N ARG A 136 4.29 11.65 -2.38
CA ARG A 136 5.37 12.62 -2.56
C ARG A 136 6.10 12.41 -3.87
N GLN A 137 6.25 13.47 -4.65
CA GLN A 137 7.13 13.44 -5.80
C GLN A 137 8.58 13.36 -5.34
N VAL A 138 9.29 12.32 -5.77
CA VAL A 138 10.72 12.17 -5.52
C VAL A 138 11.45 12.91 -6.63
N LYS A 139 12.24 13.93 -6.28
CA LYS A 139 13.18 14.53 -7.24
C LYS A 139 14.17 13.46 -7.68
N ALA A 140 14.20 13.15 -8.97
CA ALA A 140 15.31 12.39 -9.53
C ALA A 140 16.62 13.14 -9.21
N PRO A 141 17.65 12.48 -8.68
CA PRO A 141 18.97 13.09 -8.64
C PRO A 141 19.34 13.41 -10.09
N SER A 142 19.52 14.70 -10.39
CA SER A 142 19.92 15.15 -11.72
C SER A 142 21.19 14.40 -12.13
N LEU A 143 21.10 13.60 -13.21
CA LEU A 143 22.26 12.95 -13.83
C LEU A 143 23.34 13.96 -14.26
N ALA A 144 23.00 15.25 -14.39
CA ALA A 144 23.96 16.31 -14.70
C ALA A 144 24.96 16.59 -13.56
N ALA A 145 24.71 16.13 -12.32
CA ALA A 145 25.62 16.32 -11.20
C ALA A 145 26.84 15.37 -11.21
N ASN A 146 26.84 14.33 -12.06
CA ASN A 146 27.91 13.35 -12.18
C ASN A 146 28.61 13.38 -13.55
N ALA A 147 28.83 14.56 -14.12
CA ALA A 147 29.84 14.69 -15.16
C ALA A 147 31.23 14.52 -14.49
N PRO A 148 32.04 13.52 -14.86
CA PRO A 148 33.38 13.41 -14.32
C PRO A 148 34.17 14.65 -14.75
N ALA A 149 34.75 15.35 -13.79
CA ALA A 149 35.72 16.40 -14.02
C ALA A 149 37.00 15.80 -14.63
N GLN A 150 36.97 15.48 -15.93
CA GLN A 150 38.18 15.27 -16.72
C GLN A 150 38.55 16.59 -17.40
N ALA A 151 39.34 17.38 -16.70
CA ALA A 151 40.25 18.33 -17.32
C ALA A 151 41.68 17.86 -17.00
N LEU A 152 42.20 16.97 -17.85
CA LEU A 152 43.64 16.71 -17.94
C LEU A 152 44.31 18.00 -18.39
N ALA A 153 45.05 18.65 -17.48
CA ALA A 153 45.96 19.72 -17.84
C ALA A 153 47.10 19.16 -18.71
N PRO A 154 47.48 19.82 -19.82
CA PRO A 154 48.73 19.49 -20.49
C PRO A 154 49.89 20.06 -19.66
N SER A 155 50.65 19.19 -19.00
CA SER A 155 51.96 19.56 -18.45
C SER A 155 52.90 19.90 -19.61
N ALA A 156 53.13 21.18 -19.82
CA ALA A 156 54.23 21.67 -20.64
C ALA A 156 55.57 21.32 -19.94
N ILE A 157 56.34 20.43 -20.54
CA ILE A 157 57.76 20.24 -20.22
C ILE A 157 58.52 21.28 -21.04
N ALA A 158 59.05 22.29 -20.36
CA ALA A 158 60.03 23.22 -20.93
C ALA A 158 61.39 22.52 -21.05
N ALA A 159 62.08 22.82 -22.16
CA ALA A 159 63.41 22.34 -22.52
C ALA A 159 64.52 22.87 -21.61
#